data_AF-A0A927T255-F1
#
_entry.id   AF-A0A927T255-F1
#
_cell.length_a   1.000
_cell.length_b   1.000
_cell.length_c   1.000
_cell.angle_alpha   90.00
_cell.angle_beta   90.00
_cell.angle_gamma   90.00
#
_symmetry.space_group_name_H-M   'P 1'
#
loop_
_entity.id
_entity.type
_entity.pdbx_description
1 polymer ?
#
loop_
_entity_poly.entity_id
_entity_poly.type
_entity_poly.pdbx_seq_one_letter_code
_entity_poly.pdbx_strand_id
1 'polypeptide(L)'
;MEFDKLKKLFQAPLLDELYNSRCEDFETELMKAKKAGEEYIEDIGNRFDAILKTIDQKHYDFVSKEQEEIYKQLLSYAEIFGKEYYKLGIVDGFVLKHELAENKVKENNIAFNHKFFDNYDTDYSEFLERYKVNVLYKNKEYKNSIDEEQRLLNEYPKLRDLLENDDIKKLNKDEIKALIKVVRLEDKQRCIEIKHSFKLGIKEGIE
;
A
#
# COMPACT_ATOMS: atom_id res chain seq x y z
N MET A 1 6.70 -11.43 22.68
CA MET A 1 7.97 -10.67 22.55
C MET A 1 7.72 -9.19 22.84
N GLU A 2 8.55 -8.54 23.67
CA GLU A 2 8.35 -7.13 24.08
C GLU A 2 8.63 -6.15 22.92
N PHE A 3 7.79 -5.12 22.78
CA PHE A 3 7.84 -4.12 21.70
C PHE A 3 9.21 -3.45 21.54
N ASP A 4 9.93 -3.21 22.65
CA ASP A 4 11.27 -2.61 22.62
C ASP A 4 12.32 -3.49 21.96
N LYS A 5 12.18 -4.82 22.04
CA LYS A 5 13.09 -5.76 21.35
C LYS A 5 12.85 -5.75 19.85
N LEU A 6 11.59 -5.61 19.43
CA LEU A 6 11.23 -5.48 18.02
C LEU A 6 11.73 -4.19 17.40
N LYS A 7 11.61 -3.07 18.14
CA LYS A 7 12.14 -1.78 17.70
C LYS A 7 13.66 -1.82 17.54
N LYS A 8 14.38 -2.48 18.46
CA LYS A 8 15.83 -2.68 18.36
C LYS A 8 16.22 -3.55 17.17
N LEU A 9 15.46 -4.63 16.90
CA LEU A 9 15.68 -5.48 15.73
C LEU A 9 15.47 -4.70 14.43
N PHE A 10 14.38 -3.93 14.33
CA PHE A 10 14.08 -3.09 13.18
C PHE A 10 15.21 -2.08 12.90
N GLN A 11 15.82 -1.53 13.95
CA GLN A 11 16.91 -0.56 13.84
C GLN A 11 18.31 -1.20 13.69
N ALA A 12 18.39 -2.54 13.62
CA ALA A 12 19.68 -3.21 13.60
C ALA A 12 20.39 -3.00 12.25
N PRO A 13 21.66 -2.53 12.24
CA PRO A 13 22.43 -2.33 11.00
C PRO A 13 22.58 -3.62 10.16
N LEU A 14 22.56 -4.79 10.81
CA LEU A 14 22.61 -6.07 10.13
C LEU A 14 21.46 -6.26 9.12
N LEU A 15 20.26 -5.72 9.39
CA LEU A 15 19.16 -5.84 8.42
C LEU A 15 19.38 -4.95 7.19
N ASP A 16 20.05 -3.81 7.37
CA ASP A 16 20.45 -2.95 6.25
C ASP A 16 21.49 -3.66 5.36
N GLU A 17 22.49 -4.32 5.98
CA GLU A 17 23.50 -5.11 5.26
C GLU A 17 22.90 -6.32 4.52
N LEU A 18 21.94 -7.00 5.16
CA LEU A 18 21.21 -8.11 4.54
C LEU A 18 20.33 -7.65 3.36
N TYR A 19 19.72 -6.46 3.45
CA TYR A 19 18.99 -5.88 2.33
C TYR A 19 19.93 -5.62 1.15
N ASN A 20 21.01 -4.88 1.38
CA ASN A 20 21.96 -4.50 0.33
C ASN A 20 22.55 -5.72 -0.39
N SER A 21 22.89 -6.78 0.36
CA SER A 21 23.45 -8.02 -0.22
C SER A 21 22.46 -8.85 -1.04
N ARG A 22 21.15 -8.70 -0.84
CA ARG A 22 20.10 -9.45 -1.58
C ARG A 22 19.46 -8.66 -2.72
N CYS A 23 19.39 -7.34 -2.57
CA CYS A 23 18.74 -6.44 -3.53
C CYS A 23 19.40 -6.53 -4.92
N GLU A 24 20.73 -6.65 -4.96
CA GLU A 24 21.49 -6.68 -6.21
C GLU A 24 21.17 -7.91 -7.09
N ASP A 25 20.87 -9.06 -6.50
CA ASP A 25 20.69 -10.31 -7.26
C ASP A 25 19.22 -10.52 -7.71
N PHE A 26 18.26 -10.33 -6.82
CA PHE A 26 16.86 -10.68 -7.12
C PHE A 26 16.16 -9.66 -8.02
N GLU A 27 16.33 -8.36 -7.77
CA GLU A 27 15.68 -7.32 -8.57
C GLU A 27 16.25 -7.27 -9.99
N THR A 28 17.56 -7.43 -10.12
CA THR A 28 18.26 -7.50 -11.41
C THR A 28 17.73 -8.66 -12.27
N GLU A 29 17.56 -9.85 -11.68
CA GLU A 29 17.01 -11.01 -12.42
C GLU A 29 15.52 -10.85 -12.75
N LEU A 30 14.74 -10.24 -11.85
CA LEU A 30 13.32 -9.97 -12.10
C LEU A 30 13.12 -8.93 -13.22
N MET A 31 13.94 -7.88 -13.24
CA MET A 31 13.90 -6.84 -14.29
C MET A 31 14.31 -7.42 -15.65
N LYS A 32 15.34 -8.27 -15.71
CA LYS A 32 15.72 -9.00 -16.94
C LYS A 32 14.58 -9.89 -17.45
N ALA A 33 13.83 -10.53 -16.55
CA ALA A 33 12.72 -11.40 -16.91
C ALA A 33 11.47 -10.62 -17.37
N LYS A 34 11.25 -9.42 -16.84
CA LYS A 34 10.09 -8.58 -17.15
C LYS A 34 10.47 -7.43 -18.09
N LYS A 35 10.47 -7.71 -19.41
CA LYS A 35 10.50 -6.67 -20.47
C LYS A 35 9.45 -5.56 -20.31
N ALA A 36 8.39 -5.81 -19.55
CA ALA A 36 7.30 -4.88 -19.28
C ALA A 36 7.72 -3.60 -18.52
N GLY A 37 8.85 -3.60 -17.79
CA GLY A 37 9.32 -2.41 -17.09
C GLY A 37 9.80 -1.30 -18.04
N GLU A 38 10.45 -1.69 -19.14
CA GLU A 38 11.02 -0.76 -20.13
C GLU A 38 9.91 -0.08 -20.94
N GLU A 39 8.92 -0.83 -21.42
CA GLU A 39 7.77 -0.30 -22.18
C GLU A 39 6.92 0.70 -21.35
N TYR A 40 6.75 0.43 -20.05
CA TYR A 40 5.96 1.29 -19.17
C TYR A 40 6.69 2.61 -18.83
N ILE A 41 8.02 2.55 -18.64
CA ILE A 41 8.84 3.76 -18.41
C ILE A 41 8.85 4.62 -19.67
N GLU A 42 8.95 4.00 -20.86
CA GLU A 42 8.93 4.70 -22.14
C GLU A 42 7.57 5.40 -22.38
N ASP A 43 6.44 4.75 -22.10
CA ASP A 43 5.11 5.35 -22.22
C ASP A 43 4.93 6.58 -21.30
N ILE A 44 5.34 6.46 -20.03
CA ILE A 44 5.26 7.57 -19.08
C ILE A 44 6.12 8.75 -19.53
N GLY A 45 7.36 8.48 -19.97
CA GLY A 45 8.26 9.50 -20.51
C GLY A 45 7.62 10.26 -21.68
N ASN A 46 7.06 9.52 -22.65
CA ASN A 46 6.39 10.10 -23.81
C ASN A 46 5.18 10.97 -23.43
N ARG A 47 4.39 10.56 -22.44
CA ARG A 47 3.23 11.33 -21.94
C ARG A 47 3.66 12.60 -21.23
N PHE A 48 4.73 12.56 -20.44
CA PHE A 48 5.29 13.76 -19.83
C PHE A 48 5.83 14.74 -20.87
N ASP A 49 6.55 14.26 -21.88
CA ASP A 49 7.02 15.10 -22.98
C ASP A 49 5.87 15.75 -23.75
N ALA A 50 4.76 15.04 -23.93
CA ALA A 50 3.54 15.61 -24.52
C ALA A 50 2.94 16.72 -23.66
N ILE A 51 2.92 16.55 -22.33
CA ILE A 51 2.47 17.58 -21.38
C ILE A 51 3.40 18.79 -21.42
N LEU A 52 4.72 18.59 -21.38
CA LEU A 52 5.71 19.68 -21.42
C LEU A 52 5.57 20.56 -22.67
N LYS A 53 5.20 19.97 -23.81
CA LYS A 53 4.92 20.72 -25.07
C LYS A 53 3.70 21.65 -24.99
N THR A 54 2.81 21.45 -24.02
CA THR A 54 1.65 22.35 -23.80
C THR A 54 1.99 23.57 -22.96
N ILE A 55 3.19 23.60 -22.37
CA ILE A 55 3.65 24.66 -21.48
C ILE A 55 4.34 25.75 -22.32
N ASP A 56 4.06 27.02 -21.98
CA ASP A 56 4.74 28.16 -22.60
C ASP A 56 6.27 28.03 -22.42
N GLN A 57 7.02 28.23 -23.51
CA GLN A 57 8.46 28.08 -23.56
C GLN A 57 9.20 28.81 -22.42
N LYS A 58 8.68 29.96 -21.97
CA LYS A 58 9.30 30.75 -20.88
C LYS A 58 9.27 30.04 -19.52
N HIS A 59 8.41 29.03 -19.34
CA HIS A 59 8.28 28.23 -18.12
C HIS A 59 8.85 26.82 -18.28
N TYR A 60 9.21 26.42 -19.50
CA TYR A 60 9.66 25.08 -19.82
C TYR A 60 10.85 24.64 -18.96
N ASP A 61 11.89 25.46 -18.89
CA ASP A 61 13.12 25.12 -18.16
C ASP A 61 12.87 24.93 -16.65
N PHE A 62 11.98 25.75 -16.08
CA PHE A 62 11.58 25.62 -14.68
C PHE A 62 10.82 24.31 -14.44
N VAL A 63 9.79 24.04 -15.25
CA VAL A 63 8.94 22.85 -15.07
C VAL A 63 9.71 21.56 -15.34
N SER A 64 10.56 21.53 -16.36
CA SER A 64 11.43 20.39 -16.66
C SER A 64 12.36 20.06 -15.49
N LYS A 65 12.98 21.09 -14.91
CA LYS A 65 13.86 20.91 -13.74
C LYS A 65 13.11 20.41 -12.51
N GLU A 66 11.94 20.98 -12.20
CA GLU A 66 11.12 20.53 -11.08
C GLU A 66 10.64 19.09 -11.28
N GLN A 67 10.28 18.70 -12.51
CA GLN A 67 9.93 17.31 -12.83
C GLN A 67 11.08 16.35 -12.56
N GLU A 68 12.30 16.69 -13.00
CA GLU A 68 13.48 15.86 -12.77
C GLU A 68 13.75 15.68 -11.26
N GLU A 69 13.63 16.75 -10.48
CA GLU A 69 13.79 16.70 -9.02
C GLU A 69 12.68 15.87 -8.35
N ILE A 70 11.43 16.00 -8.80
CA ILE A 70 10.33 15.14 -8.32
C ILE A 70 10.63 13.67 -8.59
N TYR A 71 11.11 13.34 -9.80
CA TYR A 71 11.43 11.97 -10.17
C TYR A 71 12.58 11.39 -9.31
N LYS A 72 13.66 12.16 -9.12
CA LYS A 72 14.77 11.78 -8.24
C LYS A 72 14.31 11.55 -6.80
N GLN A 73 13.48 12.45 -6.28
CA GLN A 73 12.93 12.30 -4.95
C GLN A 73 12.08 11.03 -4.85
N LEU A 74 11.17 10.79 -5.81
CA LEU A 74 10.35 9.59 -5.85
C LEU A 74 11.18 8.30 -5.88
N LEU A 75 12.24 8.25 -6.69
CA LEU A 75 13.16 7.12 -6.71
C LEU A 75 13.87 6.92 -5.37
N SER A 76 14.37 8.00 -4.76
CA SER A 76 15.02 7.91 -3.44
C SER A 76 14.05 7.44 -2.36
N TYR A 77 12.78 7.87 -2.41
CA TYR A 77 11.75 7.39 -1.51
C TYR A 77 11.48 5.91 -1.73
N ALA A 78 11.39 5.44 -2.98
CA ALA A 78 11.19 4.04 -3.28
C ALA A 78 12.32 3.17 -2.72
N GLU A 79 13.58 3.60 -2.83
CA GLU A 79 14.73 2.90 -2.26
C GLU A 79 14.71 2.86 -0.72
N ILE A 80 14.40 4.00 -0.08
CA ILE A 80 14.24 4.09 1.37
C ILE A 80 13.12 3.14 1.84
N PHE A 81 11.95 3.20 1.19
CA PHE A 81 10.82 2.38 1.56
C PHE A 81 11.07 0.89 1.28
N GLY A 82 11.76 0.53 0.20
CA GLY A 82 12.13 -0.86 -0.10
C GLY A 82 12.93 -1.48 1.04
N LYS A 83 13.94 -0.74 1.53
CA LYS A 83 14.75 -1.15 2.68
C LYS A 83 13.93 -1.24 3.97
N GLU A 84 13.10 -0.25 4.27
CA GLU A 84 12.28 -0.24 5.48
C GLU A 84 11.20 -1.35 5.46
N TYR A 85 10.62 -1.66 4.30
CA TYR A 85 9.68 -2.76 4.13
C TYR A 85 10.35 -4.13 4.25
N TYR A 86 11.57 -4.29 3.75
CA TYR A 86 12.35 -5.51 3.96
C TYR A 86 12.57 -5.78 5.46
N LYS A 87 12.99 -4.74 6.19
CA LYS A 87 13.21 -4.80 7.65
C LYS A 87 11.92 -5.12 8.39
N LEU A 88 10.82 -4.49 7.98
CA LEU A 88 9.49 -4.78 8.52
C LEU A 88 9.09 -6.23 8.29
N GLY A 89 9.30 -6.78 7.10
CA GLY A 89 9.00 -8.17 6.78
C GLY A 89 9.75 -9.17 7.66
N ILE A 90 11.04 -8.92 7.95
CA ILE A 90 11.81 -9.76 8.88
C ILE A 90 11.26 -9.65 10.30
N VAL A 91 11.00 -8.44 10.78
CA VAL A 91 10.42 -8.19 12.11
C VAL A 91 9.08 -8.88 12.27
N ASP A 92 8.18 -8.72 11.29
CA ASP A 92 6.87 -9.36 11.27
C ASP A 92 7.01 -10.89 11.23
N GLY A 93 8.00 -11.43 10.50
CA GLY A 93 8.34 -12.86 10.52
C GLY A 93 8.71 -13.36 11.93
N PHE A 94 9.48 -12.60 12.70
CA PHE A 94 9.78 -12.95 14.10
C PHE A 94 8.56 -12.87 15.01
N VAL A 95 7.70 -11.86 14.82
CA VAL A 95 6.42 -11.75 15.55
C VAL A 95 5.55 -12.97 15.26
N LEU A 96 5.37 -13.31 14.00
CA LEU A 96 4.53 -14.41 13.56
C LEU A 96 5.06 -15.77 14.03
N LYS A 97 6.37 -16.00 13.97
CA LYS A 97 6.97 -17.20 14.55
C LYS A 97 6.64 -17.37 16.04
N HIS A 98 6.62 -16.27 16.79
CA HIS A 98 6.25 -16.28 18.21
C HIS A 98 4.75 -16.50 18.40
N GLU A 99 3.90 -15.79 17.65
CA GLU A 99 2.44 -15.94 17.70
C GLU A 99 2.02 -17.37 17.34
N LEU A 100 2.64 -18.00 16.35
CA LEU A 100 2.35 -19.39 15.97
C LEU A 100 2.79 -20.38 17.05
N ALA A 101 3.93 -20.14 17.72
CA ALA A 101 4.35 -20.96 18.85
C ALA A 101 3.39 -20.84 20.05
N GLU A 102 2.81 -19.65 20.28
CA GLU A 102 1.84 -19.40 21.34
C GLU A 102 0.42 -19.88 20.99
N ASN A 103 0.00 -19.78 19.73
CA ASN A 103 -1.35 -20.16 19.27
C ASN A 103 -1.55 -21.68 19.20
N LYS A 104 -0.48 -22.49 19.05
CA LYS A 104 -0.55 -23.94 19.30
C LYS A 104 -1.05 -24.30 20.70
N VAL A 105 -1.07 -23.34 21.64
CA VAL A 105 -1.56 -23.51 23.02
C VAL A 105 -3.01 -23.01 23.19
N LYS A 106 -3.59 -22.32 22.20
CA LYS A 106 -4.90 -21.62 22.32
C LYS A 106 -5.82 -21.78 21.11
N GLU A 107 -5.81 -22.93 20.44
CA GLU A 107 -6.84 -23.29 19.46
C GLU A 107 -8.19 -23.54 20.15
N ASN A 108 -8.79 -22.48 20.67
CA ASN A 108 -10.21 -22.40 21.01
C ASN A 108 -10.56 -20.91 21.00
N ASN A 109 -11.30 -20.51 19.97
CA ASN A 109 -12.00 -19.23 19.79
C ASN A 109 -11.24 -18.13 19.03
N ILE A 110 -11.41 -18.09 17.70
CA ILE A 110 -12.11 -17.01 16.96
C ILE A 110 -12.45 -17.56 15.55
N ALA A 111 -13.74 -17.48 15.20
CA ALA A 111 -14.38 -18.15 14.07
C ALA A 111 -14.21 -17.41 12.72
N PHE A 112 -13.01 -17.46 12.15
CA PHE A 112 -12.83 -17.39 10.69
C PHE A 112 -11.75 -18.42 10.33
N ASN A 113 -12.20 -19.66 10.13
CA ASN A 113 -11.33 -20.83 9.91
C ASN A 113 -11.19 -21.17 8.41
N HIS A 114 -11.37 -20.18 7.54
CA HIS A 114 -11.24 -20.35 6.09
C HIS A 114 -9.88 -19.82 5.66
N LYS A 115 -8.99 -20.72 5.24
CA LYS A 115 -7.74 -20.32 4.57
C LYS A 115 -8.03 -19.97 3.11
N PHE A 116 -7.30 -19.02 2.57
CA PHE A 116 -7.35 -18.65 1.16
C PHE A 116 -6.98 -19.85 0.26
N PHE A 117 -6.00 -20.67 0.64
CA PHE A 117 -5.67 -21.87 -0.13
C PHE A 117 -6.62 -23.07 0.05
N ASP A 118 -7.53 -23.07 1.04
CA ASP A 118 -8.40 -24.23 1.31
C ASP A 118 -9.47 -24.43 0.23
N ASN A 119 -9.91 -23.36 -0.44
CA ASN A 119 -11.07 -23.41 -1.32
C ASN A 119 -10.78 -23.30 -2.81
N TYR A 120 -9.51 -23.17 -3.23
CA TYR A 120 -9.19 -22.75 -4.60
C TYR A 120 -10.13 -21.62 -5.06
N ASP A 121 -10.49 -20.68 -4.16
CA ASP A 121 -11.29 -19.52 -4.50
C ASP A 121 -10.50 -18.84 -5.62
N THR A 122 -11.00 -18.94 -6.85
CA THR A 122 -10.27 -18.50 -8.04
C THR A 122 -10.10 -16.97 -8.08
N ASP A 123 -10.71 -16.26 -7.13
CA ASP A 123 -10.64 -14.82 -6.98
C ASP A 123 -10.26 -14.39 -5.55
N TYR A 124 -9.03 -13.92 -5.40
CA TYR A 124 -8.52 -13.31 -4.17
C TYR A 124 -9.36 -12.09 -3.73
N SER A 125 -9.97 -11.39 -4.67
CA SER A 125 -10.79 -10.20 -4.39
C SER A 125 -12.01 -10.59 -3.57
N GLU A 126 -12.69 -11.69 -3.92
CA GLU A 126 -13.86 -12.18 -3.19
C GLU A 126 -13.50 -12.63 -1.76
N PHE A 127 -12.37 -13.33 -1.62
CA PHE A 127 -11.85 -13.69 -0.30
C PHE A 127 -11.59 -12.43 0.55
N LEU A 128 -10.93 -11.43 -0.02
CA LEU A 128 -10.59 -10.21 0.69
C LEU A 128 -11.83 -9.45 1.13
N GLU A 129 -12.85 -9.34 0.28
CA GLU A 129 -14.12 -8.70 0.64
C GLU A 129 -14.84 -9.44 1.78
N ARG A 130 -14.89 -10.78 1.74
CA ARG A 130 -15.41 -11.59 2.86
C ARG A 130 -14.61 -11.35 4.13
N TYR A 131 -13.29 -11.26 4.04
CA TYR A 131 -12.44 -10.97 5.19
C TYR A 131 -12.68 -9.56 5.75
N LYS A 132 -12.80 -8.54 4.89
CA LYS A 132 -13.12 -7.18 5.31
C LYS A 132 -14.39 -7.15 6.16
N VAL A 133 -15.49 -7.71 5.62
CA VAL A 133 -16.80 -7.77 6.31
C VAL A 133 -16.71 -8.51 7.65
N ASN A 134 -16.06 -9.66 7.68
CA ASN A 134 -16.05 -10.52 8.85
C ASN A 134 -15.04 -10.09 9.93
N VAL A 135 -13.98 -9.38 9.55
CA VAL A 135 -12.84 -9.06 10.42
C VAL A 135 -12.56 -7.56 10.47
N LEU A 136 -12.30 -6.90 9.35
CA LEU A 136 -11.87 -5.49 9.36
C LEU A 136 -12.98 -4.53 9.81
N TYR A 137 -14.24 -4.77 9.45
CA TYR A 137 -15.35 -3.94 9.94
C TYR A 137 -15.56 -4.00 11.47
N LYS A 138 -14.97 -5.00 12.15
CA LYS A 138 -14.92 -5.07 13.62
C LYS A 138 -13.76 -4.26 14.19
N ASN A 139 -12.76 -3.89 13.38
CA ASN A 139 -11.71 -2.96 13.76
C ASN A 139 -12.28 -1.54 13.82
N LYS A 140 -12.25 -0.94 15.02
CA LYS A 140 -12.78 0.41 15.26
C LYS A 140 -12.13 1.47 14.38
N GLU A 141 -10.83 1.39 14.17
CA GLU A 141 -10.10 2.37 13.37
C GLU A 141 -10.52 2.32 11.91
N TYR A 142 -10.59 1.11 11.34
CA TYR A 142 -11.04 0.89 9.97
C TYR A 142 -12.50 1.31 9.77
N LYS A 143 -13.38 0.88 10.68
CA LYS A 143 -14.80 1.26 10.64
C LYS A 143 -14.98 2.77 10.73
N ASN A 144 -14.28 3.44 11.65
CA ASN A 144 -14.37 4.89 11.80
C ASN A 144 -13.92 5.64 10.53
N SER A 145 -12.91 5.12 9.81
CA SER A 145 -12.51 5.74 8.54
C SER A 145 -13.57 5.60 7.44
N ILE A 146 -14.24 4.45 7.36
CA ILE A 146 -15.35 4.22 6.41
C ILE A 146 -16.55 5.10 6.77
N ASP A 147 -16.95 5.14 8.04
CA ASP A 147 -18.09 5.93 8.51
C ASP A 147 -17.86 7.43 8.23
N GLU A 148 -16.63 7.92 8.44
CA GLU A 148 -16.25 9.32 8.18
C GLU A 148 -16.22 9.65 6.69
N GLU A 149 -15.74 8.74 5.85
CA GLU A 149 -15.76 8.88 4.40
C GLU A 149 -17.20 8.97 3.89
N GLN A 150 -18.07 8.03 4.29
CA GLN A 150 -19.47 8.05 3.90
C GLN A 150 -20.18 9.33 4.34
N ARG A 151 -19.84 9.85 5.53
CA ARG A 151 -20.35 11.13 6.02
C ARG A 151 -19.96 12.29 5.09
N LEU A 152 -18.71 12.35 4.65
CA LEU A 152 -18.24 13.39 3.71
C LEU A 152 -18.92 13.26 2.34
N LEU A 153 -19.05 12.04 1.81
CA LEU A 153 -19.70 11.81 0.51
C LEU A 153 -21.21 12.16 0.54
N ASN A 154 -21.86 11.97 1.69
CA ASN A 154 -23.24 12.41 1.90
C ASN A 154 -23.37 13.94 2.02
N GLU A 155 -22.39 14.61 2.64
CA GLU A 155 -22.37 16.06 2.81
C GLU A 155 -22.06 16.79 1.48
N TYR A 156 -21.21 16.20 0.64
CA TYR A 156 -20.76 16.76 -0.63
C TYR A 156 -21.14 15.87 -1.83
N PRO A 157 -22.39 15.91 -2.32
CA PRO A 157 -22.88 15.00 -3.35
C PRO A 157 -22.12 15.11 -4.68
N LYS A 158 -21.54 16.28 -5.02
CA LYS A 158 -20.68 16.41 -6.21
C LYS A 158 -19.39 15.58 -6.11
N LEU A 159 -18.87 15.37 -4.89
CA LEU A 159 -17.71 14.50 -4.69
C LEU A 159 -18.12 13.04 -4.88
N ARG A 160 -19.29 12.65 -4.38
CA ARG A 160 -19.85 11.33 -4.64
C ARG A 160 -20.02 11.07 -6.13
N ASP A 161 -20.63 12.01 -6.86
CA ASP A 161 -20.82 11.88 -8.31
C ASP A 161 -19.49 11.73 -9.05
N LEU A 162 -18.47 12.50 -8.63
CA LEU A 162 -17.13 12.43 -9.20
C LEU A 162 -16.46 11.07 -8.94
N LEU A 163 -16.54 10.54 -7.72
CA LEU A 163 -15.80 9.35 -7.30
C LEU A 163 -16.50 8.04 -7.70
N GLU A 164 -17.84 8.01 -7.67
CA GLU A 164 -18.62 6.79 -7.95
C GLU A 164 -19.03 6.69 -9.43
N ASN A 165 -19.16 7.82 -10.14
CA ASN A 165 -19.70 7.86 -11.50
C ASN A 165 -18.80 8.58 -12.52
N ASP A 166 -17.59 8.99 -12.13
CA ASP A 166 -16.65 9.75 -12.96
C ASP A 166 -17.24 11.06 -13.55
N ASP A 167 -18.25 11.64 -12.88
CA ASP A 167 -18.92 12.86 -13.35
C ASP A 167 -18.12 14.12 -12.96
N ILE A 168 -17.36 14.64 -13.93
CA ILE A 168 -16.45 15.76 -13.73
C ILE A 168 -17.22 17.09 -13.61
N LYS A 169 -17.53 17.48 -12.37
CA LYS A 169 -18.14 18.77 -12.01
C LYS A 169 -17.13 19.74 -11.44
N LYS A 170 -17.39 21.04 -11.61
CA LYS A 170 -16.57 22.10 -10.98
C LYS A 170 -16.77 22.10 -9.47
N LEU A 171 -15.70 21.80 -8.74
CA LEU A 171 -15.68 21.81 -7.26
C LEU A 171 -15.35 23.20 -6.71
N ASN A 172 -15.96 23.53 -5.58
CA ASN A 172 -15.65 24.71 -4.78
C ASN A 172 -14.54 24.42 -3.77
N LYS A 173 -14.09 25.45 -3.04
CA LYS A 173 -12.97 25.34 -2.09
C LYS A 173 -13.21 24.33 -0.96
N ASP A 174 -14.42 24.23 -0.44
CA ASP A 174 -14.72 23.32 0.66
C ASP A 174 -14.92 21.88 0.15
N GLU A 175 -15.50 21.71 -1.03
CA GLU A 175 -15.55 20.44 -1.77
C GLU A 175 -14.12 19.91 -2.05
N ILE A 176 -13.17 20.76 -2.46
CA ILE A 176 -11.77 20.35 -2.66
C ILE A 176 -11.10 19.89 -1.35
N LYS A 177 -11.36 20.59 -0.23
CA LYS A 177 -10.81 20.15 1.07
C LYS A 177 -11.41 18.81 1.51
N ALA A 178 -12.70 18.61 1.28
CA ALA A 178 -13.38 17.36 1.58
C ALA A 178 -12.83 16.23 0.70
N LEU A 179 -12.56 16.46 -0.58
CA LEU A 179 -11.89 15.50 -1.47
C LEU A 179 -10.52 15.07 -0.93
N ILE A 180 -9.67 16.03 -0.54
CA ILE A 180 -8.36 15.73 0.07
C ILE A 180 -8.51 14.85 1.32
N LYS A 181 -9.57 15.08 2.11
CA LYS A 181 -9.84 14.30 3.30
C LYS A 181 -10.32 12.89 2.98
N VAL A 182 -11.17 12.72 1.96
CA VAL A 182 -11.61 11.40 1.46
C VAL A 182 -10.40 10.58 1.00
N VAL A 183 -9.54 11.14 0.15
CA VAL A 183 -8.33 10.44 -0.33
C VAL A 183 -7.44 9.97 0.83
N ARG A 184 -7.27 10.79 1.87
CA ARG A 184 -6.51 10.40 3.08
C ARG A 184 -7.17 9.29 3.89
N LEU A 185 -8.50 9.21 3.88
CA LEU A 185 -9.25 8.14 4.54
C LEU A 185 -9.11 6.84 3.76
N GLU A 186 -9.23 6.86 2.44
CA GLU A 186 -9.00 5.72 1.55
C GLU A 186 -7.58 5.16 1.72
N ASP A 187 -6.55 6.02 1.72
CA ASP A 187 -5.16 5.61 1.95
C ASP A 187 -5.00 4.92 3.31
N LYS A 188 -5.65 5.45 4.35
CA LYS A 188 -5.64 4.86 5.69
C LYS A 188 -6.30 3.48 5.71
N GLN A 189 -7.45 3.34 5.06
CA GLN A 189 -8.14 2.06 4.92
C GLN A 189 -7.25 1.04 4.20
N ARG A 190 -6.66 1.43 3.08
CA ARG A 190 -5.73 0.59 2.30
C ARG A 190 -4.53 0.13 3.12
N CYS A 191 -3.94 1.01 3.93
CA CYS A 191 -2.84 0.64 4.83
C CYS A 191 -3.25 -0.46 5.82
N ILE A 192 -4.45 -0.37 6.39
CA ILE A 192 -4.97 -1.38 7.32
C ILE A 192 -5.23 -2.71 6.59
N GLU A 193 -5.85 -2.65 5.42
CA GLU A 193 -6.13 -3.82 4.58
C GLU A 193 -4.84 -4.56 4.22
N ILE A 194 -3.84 -3.87 3.65
CA ILE A 194 -2.55 -4.45 3.26
C ILE A 194 -1.88 -5.13 4.45
N LYS A 195 -1.85 -4.46 5.62
CA LYS A 195 -1.24 -5.02 6.83
C LYS A 195 -1.91 -6.31 7.27
N HIS A 196 -3.23 -6.40 7.19
CA HIS A 196 -3.97 -7.61 7.54
C HIS A 196 -3.80 -8.72 6.50
N SER A 197 -3.90 -8.39 5.21
CA SER A 197 -3.65 -9.31 4.10
C SER A 197 -2.26 -9.94 4.18
N PHE A 198 -1.23 -9.14 4.47
CA PHE A 198 0.13 -9.62 4.64
C PHE A 198 0.25 -10.64 5.79
N LYS A 199 -0.35 -10.35 6.94
CA LYS A 199 -0.39 -11.27 8.09
C LYS A 199 -1.12 -12.57 7.77
N LEU A 200 -2.23 -12.51 7.05
CA LEU A 200 -2.97 -13.69 6.60
C LEU A 200 -2.11 -14.56 5.68
N GLY A 201 -1.50 -13.97 4.65
CA GLY A 201 -0.67 -14.71 3.71
C GLY A 201 0.50 -15.42 4.38
N ILE A 202 1.14 -14.79 5.36
CA ILE A 202 2.20 -15.45 6.13
C ILE A 202 1.65 -16.58 7.01
N LYS A 203 0.51 -16.39 7.67
CA LYS A 203 -0.10 -17.44 8.49
C LYS A 203 -0.38 -18.69 7.64
N GLU A 204 -0.90 -18.51 6.44
CA GLU A 204 -1.19 -19.62 5.53
C GLU A 204 0.05 -20.31 4.98
N GLY A 205 1.12 -19.56 4.69
CA GLY A 205 2.38 -20.13 4.19
C GLY A 205 3.15 -20.96 5.23
N ILE A 206 2.75 -20.94 6.50
CA ILE A 206 3.44 -21.66 7.60
C ILE A 206 2.61 -22.87 8.11
N GLU A 207 1.33 -22.98 7.76
CA GLU A 207 0.47 -24.13 8.09
C GLU A 207 0.52 -25.21 7.00
#